data_AF-A0A0W0VYQ8-F1
#
_entry.id   AF-A0A0W0VYQ8-F1
#
_cell.length_a   1.000
_cell.length_b   1.000
_cell.length_c   1.000
_cell.angle_alpha   90.00
_cell.angle_beta   90.00
_cell.angle_gamma   90.00
#
_symmetry.space_group_name_H-M   'P 1'
#
loop_
_entity.id
_entity.type
_entity.pdbx_description
1 polymer ?
#
loop_
_entity_poly.entity_id
_entity_poly.type
_entity_poly.pdbx_seq_one_letter_code
_entity_poly.pdbx_strand_id
1 'polypeptide(L)'
;MFYDQKISIYKGMIQYLLDSTDYSLSRIANLSNSPVAHLQLIHRHSRLPKENSKVEINLLKLFTTVIDMELKGEWKARLQLK
;
A
#
# COMPACT_ATOMS: atom_id res chain seq x y z
N MET A 1 -2.21 21.23 -5.47
CA MET A 1 -2.30 21.16 -3.99
C MET A 1 -2.98 19.89 -3.50
N PHE A 2 -4.29 19.69 -3.68
CA PHE A 2 -4.97 18.45 -3.24
C PHE A 2 -4.47 17.18 -3.96
N TYR A 3 -4.21 17.26 -5.27
CA TYR A 3 -3.73 16.11 -6.06
C TYR A 3 -2.35 15.63 -5.59
N ASP A 4 -1.43 16.56 -5.35
CA ASP A 4 -0.05 16.28 -4.93
C ASP A 4 0.00 15.71 -3.51
N GLN A 5 -0.81 16.26 -2.60
CA GLN A 5 -0.97 15.73 -1.25
C GLN A 5 -1.54 14.31 -1.26
N LYS A 6 -2.55 14.05 -2.09
CA LYS A 6 -3.17 12.73 -2.25
C LYS A 6 -2.16 11.70 -2.76
N ILE A 7 -1.34 12.05 -3.75
CA ILE A 7 -0.24 11.18 -4.22
C ILE A 7 0.75 10.91 -3.09
N SER A 8 1.15 11.94 -2.34
CA SER A 8 2.09 11.79 -1.23
C SER A 8 1.57 10.83 -0.17
N ILE A 9 0.27 10.87 0.13
CA ILE A 9 -0.37 9.94 1.07
C ILE A 9 -0.28 8.50 0.57
N TYR A 10 -0.69 8.22 -0.67
CA TYR A 10 -0.64 6.85 -1.20
C TYR A 10 0.79 6.34 -1.37
N LYS A 11 1.72 7.20 -1.75
CA LYS A 11 3.14 6.86 -1.80
C LYS A 11 3.66 6.50 -0.40
N GLY A 12 3.28 7.26 0.62
CA GLY A 12 3.59 6.96 2.02
C GLY A 12 3.01 5.62 2.48
N MET A 13 1.76 5.31 2.12
CA MET A 13 1.14 4.01 2.43
C MET A 13 1.89 2.85 1.77
N ILE A 14 2.23 2.97 0.49
CA ILE A 14 3.01 1.94 -0.22
C ILE A 14 4.38 1.78 0.43
N GLN A 15 5.07 2.88 0.74
CA GLN A 15 6.38 2.83 1.36
C GLN A 15 6.34 2.18 2.74
N TYR A 16 5.36 2.55 3.57
CA TYR A 16 5.13 1.89 4.86
C TYR A 16 4.94 0.38 4.71
N LEU A 17 4.09 -0.04 3.76
CA LEU A 17 3.85 -1.46 3.52
C LEU A 17 5.13 -2.17 3.06
N LEU A 18 5.94 -1.57 2.19
CA LEU A 18 7.24 -2.15 1.81
C LEU A 18 8.14 -2.35 3.04
N ASP A 19 8.26 -1.33 3.88
CA ASP A 19 9.22 -1.29 4.99
C ASP A 19 8.79 -2.15 6.19
N SER A 20 7.48 -2.20 6.48
CA SER A 20 6.93 -2.89 7.67
C SER A 20 6.63 -4.38 7.45
N THR A 21 6.57 -4.83 6.20
CA THR A 21 6.07 -6.18 5.87
C THR A 21 7.04 -7.07 5.11
N ASP A 22 8.16 -6.54 4.64
CA ASP A 22 9.05 -7.16 3.64
C ASP A 22 8.34 -7.59 2.35
N TYR A 23 7.11 -7.11 2.11
CA TYR A 23 6.41 -7.42 0.87
C TYR A 23 7.06 -6.67 -0.28
N SER A 24 7.23 -7.37 -1.39
CA SER A 24 7.54 -6.72 -2.65
C SER A 24 6.35 -5.87 -3.12
N LEU A 25 6.63 -4.86 -3.96
CA LEU A 25 5.58 -4.06 -4.58
C LEU A 25 4.55 -4.91 -5.35
N SER A 26 5.00 -6.02 -5.96
CA SER A 26 4.10 -6.98 -6.64
C SER A 26 3.22 -7.75 -5.65
N ARG A 27 3.75 -8.11 -4.47
CA ARG A 27 2.97 -8.75 -3.42
C ARG A 27 1.90 -7.79 -2.87
N ILE A 28 2.26 -6.54 -2.64
CA ILE A 28 1.30 -5.50 -2.22
C ILE A 28 0.20 -5.33 -3.26
N ALA A 29 0.55 -5.23 -4.55
CA ALA A 29 -0.41 -5.10 -5.64
C ALA A 29 -1.40 -6.27 -5.68
N ASN A 30 -0.91 -7.50 -5.50
CA ASN A 30 -1.74 -8.70 -5.44
C ASN A 30 -2.69 -8.67 -4.23
N LEU A 31 -2.18 -8.32 -3.04
CA LEU A 31 -2.98 -8.25 -1.82
C LEU A 31 -4.01 -7.11 -1.85
N SER A 32 -3.70 -6.00 -2.52
CA SER A 32 -4.63 -4.89 -2.74
C SER A 32 -5.49 -5.09 -3.99
N ASN A 33 -5.54 -6.29 -4.58
CA ASN A 33 -6.31 -6.58 -5.80
C ASN A 33 -6.19 -5.46 -6.86
N SER A 34 -4.95 -5.04 -7.12
CA SER A 34 -4.63 -3.89 -7.96
C SER A 34 -3.53 -4.26 -8.95
N PRO A 35 -3.56 -3.73 -10.18
CA PRO A 35 -2.45 -3.92 -11.12
C PRO A 35 -1.15 -3.36 -10.55
N VAL A 36 -0.06 -4.13 -10.61
CA VAL A 36 1.26 -3.68 -10.13
C VAL A 36 1.72 -2.40 -10.84
N ALA A 37 1.36 -2.22 -12.11
CA ALA A 37 1.65 -1.02 -12.88
C ALA A 37 1.05 0.25 -12.24
N HIS A 38 -0.13 0.15 -11.61
CA HIS A 38 -0.75 1.28 -10.92
C HIS A 38 0.00 1.66 -9.65
N LEU A 39 0.45 0.67 -8.87
CA LEU A 39 1.27 0.94 -7.69
C LEU A 39 2.64 1.50 -8.07
N GLN A 40 3.24 1.02 -9.17
CA GLN A 40 4.47 1.60 -9.72
C GLN A 40 4.28 3.05 -10.16
N LEU A 41 3.14 3.37 -10.79
CA LEU A 41 2.79 4.74 -11.20
C LEU A 41 2.76 5.69 -9.99
N ILE A 42 2.16 5.26 -8.89
CA ILE A 42 2.06 6.04 -7.65
C ILE A 42 3.42 6.15 -6.97
N HIS A 43 4.08 5.02 -6.74
CA HIS A 43 5.30 4.94 -5.91
C HIS A 43 6.52 5.54 -6.60
N ARG A 44 6.73 5.22 -7.88
CA ARG A 44 7.93 5.61 -8.65
C ARG A 44 7.74 6.89 -9.44
N HIS A 45 6.54 7.11 -9.98
CA HIS A 45 6.29 8.22 -10.90
C HIS A 45 5.44 9.34 -10.29
N SER A 46 5.04 9.21 -9.02
CA SER A 46 4.21 10.20 -8.31
C SER A 46 2.98 10.59 -9.14
N ARG A 47 2.28 9.60 -9.72
CA ARG A 47 1.12 9.80 -10.59
C ARG A 47 0.00 8.85 -10.18
N LEU A 48 -1.24 9.34 -10.21
CA LEU A 48 -2.42 8.51 -9.98
C LEU A 48 -2.89 7.87 -11.30
N PRO A 49 -3.39 6.63 -11.27
CA PRO A 49 -4.09 6.04 -12.41
C PRO A 49 -5.29 6.90 -12.78
N LYS A 50 -5.41 7.33 -14.04
CA LYS A 50 -6.47 8.25 -14.50
C LYS A 50 -7.88 7.67 -14.38
N GLU A 51 -8.01 6.34 -14.39
CA GLU A 51 -9.30 5.65 -14.60
C GLU A 51 -9.68 4.71 -13.46
N ASN A 52 -8.96 4.69 -12.33
CA ASN A 52 -9.13 3.62 -11.34
C ASN A 52 -9.16 4.08 -9.88
N SER A 53 -10.30 4.66 -9.47
CA SER A 53 -10.60 4.95 -8.05
C SER A 53 -10.55 3.71 -7.15
N LYS A 54 -10.76 2.52 -7.72
CA LYS A 54 -10.68 1.23 -7.00
C LYS A 54 -9.29 0.96 -6.44
N VAL A 55 -8.22 1.36 -7.13
CA VAL A 55 -6.84 1.14 -6.65
C VAL A 55 -6.60 1.90 -5.35
N GLU A 56 -7.06 3.14 -5.28
CA GLU A 56 -6.93 3.96 -4.08
C GLU A 56 -7.67 3.34 -2.89
N ILE A 57 -8.91 2.91 -3.11
CA ILE A 57 -9.73 2.27 -2.07
C ILE A 57 -9.11 0.93 -1.63
N ASN A 58 -8.63 0.12 -2.58
CA ASN A 58 -8.06 -1.17 -2.24
C ASN A 58 -6.71 -1.03 -1.51
N LEU A 59 -5.88 -0.05 -1.92
CA LEU A 59 -4.64 0.27 -1.22
C LEU A 59 -4.94 0.74 0.21
N LEU A 60 -5.93 1.64 0.38
CA LEU A 60 -6.36 2.10 1.69
C LEU A 60 -6.82 0.94 2.58
N LYS A 61 -7.65 0.03 2.05
CA LYS A 61 -8.09 -1.17 2.77
C LYS A 61 -6.92 -2.02 3.24
N LEU A 62 -5.99 -2.36 2.34
CA LEU A 62 -4.81 -3.14 2.68
C LEU A 62 -3.98 -2.46 3.77
N PHE A 63 -3.73 -1.15 3.62
CA PHE A 63 -3.00 -0.37 4.61
C PHE A 63 -3.68 -0.42 5.98
N THR A 64 -4.99 -0.15 6.05
CA THR A 64 -5.73 -0.21 7.33
C THR A 64 -5.73 -1.61 7.95
N THR A 65 -5.80 -2.67 7.14
CA THR A 65 -5.70 -4.06 7.64
C THR A 65 -4.34 -4.34 8.27
N VAL A 66 -3.25 -3.89 7.65
CA VAL A 66 -1.90 -4.09 8.22
C VAL A 66 -1.75 -3.31 9.53
N ILE A 67 -2.21 -2.06 9.58
CA ILE A 67 -2.21 -1.26 10.82
C ILE A 67 -3.05 -1.92 11.92
N ASP A 68 -4.25 -2.42 11.60
CA ASP A 68 -5.10 -3.11 12.56
C ASP A 68 -4.42 -4.38 13.13
N MET A 69 -3.78 -5.17 12.27
CA MET A 69 -2.99 -6.35 12.70
C MET A 69 -1.82 -5.96 13.59
N GLU A 70 -1.17 -4.83 13.32
CA GLU A 70 -0.06 -4.34 14.12
C GLU A 70 -0.52 -3.85 15.50
N LEU A 71 -1.60 -3.09 15.55
CA LEU A 71 -2.22 -2.61 16.80
C LEU A 71 -2.70 -3.77 17.68
N LYS A 72 -3.18 -4.85 17.08
CA LYS A 72 -3.58 -6.07 17.78
C LYS A 72 -2.40 -6.94 18.22
N GLY A 73 -1.16 -6.59 17.86
CA GLY A 73 0.03 -7.39 18.12
C GLY A 73 0.16 -8.65 17.26
N GLU A 74 -0.78 -8.90 16.36
CA GLU A 74 -0.81 -10.06 15.46
C GLU A 74 0.30 -10.00 14.41
N TRP A 75 0.75 -8.79 14.06
CA TRP A 75 1.79 -8.60 13.05
C TRP A 75 3.17 -9.09 13.50
N LYS A 76 3.61 -8.69 14.71
CA LYS A 76 4.91 -9.10 15.27
C LYS A 76 4.97 -10.61 15.50
N ALA A 77 3.85 -11.22 15.89
CA ALA A 77 3.75 -12.66 16.04
C ALA A 77 4.01 -13.42 14.73
N ARG A 78 3.64 -12.85 13.57
CA ARG A 78 3.90 -13.46 12.25
C ARG A 78 5.34 -13.30 11.77
N LEU A 79 5.99 -12.18 12.08
CA LEU A 79 7.39 -11.95 11.69
C LEU A 79 8.39 -12.80 12.48
N GLN A 80 8.05 -13.16 13.73
CA GLN A 80 8.89 -14.02 14.58
C GLN A 80 8.81 -15.52 14.22
N LEU A 81 7.95 -15.92 13.28
CA LEU A 81 7.77 -17.31 12.83
C LEU A 81 8.54 -17.64 11.53
N LYS A 82 9.40 -16.74 11.05
CA LYS A 82 10.33 -16.98 9.94
C LYS A 82 11.69 -17.41 10.47
#